data_AF-A0A9W7J8V9-F1
#
_entry.id   AF-A0A9W7J8V9-F1
#
_cell.length_a   1.000
_cell.length_b   1.000
_cell.length_c   1.000
_cell.angle_alpha   90.00
_cell.angle_beta   90.00
_cell.angle_gamma   90.00
#
_symmetry.space_group_name_H-M   'P 1'
#
loop_
_entity.id
_entity.type
_entity.pdbx_description
1 polymer ?
#
loop_
_entity_poly.entity_id
_entity_poly.type
_entity_poly.pdbx_seq_one_letter_code
_entity_poly.pdbx_strand_id
1 'polypeptide(L)'
;MGFSGSWVSRIIHCISSVSYSVVLNGIVGQKFVPSRGLRQGDPLSPFLFLICSEGLSSLLRQAVGCVGVRIARGAPSVSHLFFADDSLIFRETSAYGAGVVQELLSVYASCSGQLVNFDKSAIFFSGNSGDDNKADVRRILGISQGFNPEKYLGLPIIVGRNRKKAFYGIER
;
A
#
# COMPACT_ATOMS: atom_id res chain seq x y z
N MET A 1 -6.58 10.78 -14.80
CA MET A 1 -7.53 11.25 -13.76
C MET A 1 -8.37 12.44 -14.18
N GLY A 2 -8.02 13.22 -15.23
CA GLY A 2 -8.95 14.20 -15.81
C GLY A 2 -9.17 15.49 -15.01
N PHE A 3 -8.32 15.77 -14.01
CA PHE A 3 -8.39 17.01 -13.24
C PHE A 3 -8.11 18.24 -14.11
N SER A 4 -8.81 19.35 -13.85
CA SER A 4 -8.57 20.60 -14.58
C SER A 4 -7.20 21.18 -14.23
N GLY A 5 -6.53 21.79 -15.21
CA GLY A 5 -5.20 22.39 -14.99
C GLY A 5 -5.19 23.47 -13.90
N SER A 6 -6.28 24.24 -13.77
CA SER A 6 -6.42 25.25 -12.72
C SER A 6 -6.51 24.64 -11.32
N TRP A 7 -7.20 23.50 -11.16
CA TRP A 7 -7.24 22.78 -9.90
C TRP A 7 -5.88 22.20 -9.55
N VAL A 8 -5.21 21.54 -10.51
CA VAL A 8 -3.86 20.99 -10.32
C VAL A 8 -2.89 22.09 -9.91
N SER A 9 -2.92 23.24 -10.57
CA SER A 9 -2.07 24.39 -10.24
C SER A 9 -2.28 24.89 -8.80
N ARG A 10 -3.53 24.96 -8.33
CA ARG A 10 -3.84 25.36 -6.95
C ARG A 10 -3.28 24.36 -5.94
N ILE A 11 -3.46 23.06 -6.18
CA ILE A 11 -2.92 22.01 -5.31
C ILE A 11 -1.38 22.08 -5.27
N ILE A 12 -0.73 22.19 -6.43
CA ILE A 12 0.73 22.31 -6.51
C ILE A 12 1.21 23.57 -5.77
N HIS A 13 0.51 24.69 -5.87
CA HIS A 13 0.84 25.90 -5.13
C HIS A 13 0.72 25.69 -3.60
N CYS A 14 -0.34 25.02 -3.14
CA CYS A 14 -0.52 24.71 -1.72
C CYS A 14 0.62 23.85 -1.15
N ILE A 15 1.11 22.85 -1.89
CA ILE A 15 2.17 21.96 -1.40
C ILE A 15 3.59 22.48 -1.61
N SER A 16 3.82 23.42 -2.54
CA SER A 16 5.16 23.93 -2.86
C SER A 16 5.52 25.23 -2.12
N SER A 17 4.52 25.98 -1.64
CA SER A 17 4.74 27.26 -0.95
C SER A 17 5.04 27.13 0.55
N VAL A 18 4.92 25.91 1.10
CA VAL A 18 5.14 25.66 2.53
C VAL A 18 6.62 25.73 2.90
N SER A 19 6.87 26.05 4.16
CA SER A 19 8.20 26.10 4.75
C SER A 19 8.12 25.76 6.23
N TYR A 20 9.19 25.19 6.76
CA TYR A 20 9.23 24.63 8.11
C TYR A 20 10.35 25.24 8.93
N SER A 21 10.22 25.13 10.25
CA SER A 21 11.28 25.38 11.22
C SER A 21 11.13 24.36 12.33
N VAL A 22 12.25 23.81 12.82
CA VAL A 22 12.22 22.86 13.94
C VAL A 22 12.30 23.66 15.23
N VAL A 23 11.38 23.41 16.17
CA VAL A 23 11.44 23.97 17.51
C VAL A 23 12.14 22.97 18.43
N LEU A 24 13.29 23.37 18.99
CA LEU A 24 14.06 22.55 19.94
C LEU A 24 14.12 23.29 21.27
N ASN A 25 13.59 22.68 22.33
CA ASN A 25 13.53 23.28 23.67
C ASN A 25 12.90 24.69 23.69
N GLY A 26 11.86 24.91 22.87
CA GLY A 26 11.19 26.21 22.74
C GLY A 26 11.91 27.22 21.84
N ILE A 27 13.11 26.92 21.34
CA ILE A 27 13.86 27.78 20.43
C ILE A 27 13.50 27.41 18.99
N VAL A 28 13.04 28.40 18.21
CA VAL A 28 12.72 28.23 16.79
C VAL A 28 14.04 28.23 16.00
N GLY A 29 14.31 27.13 15.31
CA GLY A 29 15.46 26.98 14.43
C GLY A 29 15.30 27.72 13.09
N GLN A 30 16.26 27.50 12.19
CA GLN A 30 16.23 28.11 10.86
C GLN A 30 15.08 27.59 10.00
N LYS A 31 14.61 28.46 9.11
CA LYS A 31 13.56 28.16 8.14
C LYS A 31 14.15 27.37 6.97
N PHE A 32 13.48 26.29 6.58
CA PHE A 32 13.83 25.48 5.42
C PHE A 32 12.59 25.16 4.58
N VAL A 33 12.80 24.94 3.28
CA VAL A 33 11.75 24.53 2.35
C VAL A 33 11.86 23.02 2.14
N PRO A 34 10.78 22.25 2.33
CA PRO A 34 10.82 20.82 2.08
C PRO A 34 10.98 20.50 0.60
N SER A 35 11.81 19.51 0.27
CA SER A 35 11.89 18.96 -1.09
C SER A 35 10.90 17.81 -1.32
N ARG A 36 10.39 17.20 -0.25
CA ARG A 36 9.45 16.08 -0.27
C ARG A 36 8.63 16.04 1.01
N GLY A 37 7.53 15.27 0.96
CA GLY A 37 6.66 15.04 2.11
C GLY A 37 5.58 16.10 2.24
N LEU A 38 4.45 15.68 2.81
CA LEU A 38 3.33 16.54 3.13
C LEU A 38 3.33 16.82 4.63
N ARG A 39 2.77 17.97 5.02
CA ARG A 39 2.68 18.34 6.43
C ARG A 39 1.75 17.35 7.16
N GLN A 40 2.24 16.77 8.25
CA GLN A 40 1.41 15.95 9.13
C GLN A 40 0.38 16.84 9.84
N GLY A 41 -0.88 16.40 9.88
CA GLY A 41 -1.99 17.19 10.41
C GLY A 41 -2.51 18.28 9.46
N ASP A 42 -2.00 18.36 8.23
CA ASP A 42 -2.59 19.20 7.19
C ASP A 42 -3.87 18.53 6.66
N PRO A 43 -5.01 19.23 6.63
CA PRO A 43 -6.28 18.68 6.18
C PRO A 43 -6.28 18.23 4.71
N LEU A 44 -5.34 18.72 3.88
CA LEU A 44 -5.23 18.33 2.47
C LEU A 44 -4.45 17.02 2.28
N SER A 45 -3.51 16.72 3.18
CA SER A 45 -2.61 15.56 3.07
C SER A 45 -3.33 14.22 2.87
N PRO A 46 -4.43 13.89 3.60
CA PRO A 46 -5.15 12.64 3.40
C PRO A 46 -5.73 12.48 1.99
N PHE A 47 -6.21 13.58 1.39
CA PHE A 47 -6.79 13.54 0.05
C PHE A 47 -5.72 13.36 -1.03
N LEU A 48 -4.57 14.02 -0.88
CA LEU A 48 -3.45 13.83 -1.79
C LEU A 48 -2.92 12.40 -1.73
N PHE A 49 -2.89 11.81 -0.53
CA PHE A 49 -2.53 10.42 -0.36
C PHE A 49 -3.49 9.49 -1.14
N LEU A 50 -4.81 9.69 -1.03
CA LEU A 50 -5.80 8.92 -1.80
C LEU A 50 -5.62 9.05 -3.31
N ILE A 51 -5.29 10.24 -3.82
CA ILE A 51 -5.04 10.46 -5.24
C ILE A 51 -3.82 9.67 -5.72
N CYS A 52 -2.75 9.64 -4.92
CA CYS A 52 -1.57 8.80 -5.22
C CYS A 52 -1.93 7.31 -5.20
N SER A 53 -2.63 6.84 -4.15
CA SER A 53 -3.09 5.44 -4.05
C SER A 53 -4.01 5.04 -5.20
N GLU A 54 -4.83 5.95 -5.71
CA GLU A 54 -5.68 5.69 -6.89
C GLU A 54 -4.84 5.44 -8.16
N GLY A 55 -3.66 6.06 -8.27
CA GLY A 55 -2.68 5.75 -9.30
C GLY A 55 -2.22 4.29 -9.26
N LEU A 56 -1.84 3.79 -8.06
CA LEU A 56 -1.45 2.39 -7.87
C LEU A 56 -2.63 1.43 -8.12
N SER A 57 -3.82 1.78 -7.62
CA SER A 57 -5.07 1.05 -7.84
C SER A 57 -5.38 0.92 -9.33
N SER A 58 -5.21 2.00 -10.09
CA SER A 58 -5.36 1.99 -11.55
C SER A 58 -4.36 1.08 -12.23
N LEU A 59 -3.08 1.12 -11.84
CA LEU A 59 -2.04 0.23 -12.37
C LEU A 59 -2.39 -1.25 -12.11
N LEU A 60 -2.81 -1.58 -10.88
CA LEU A 60 -3.21 -2.94 -10.51
C LEU A 60 -4.45 -3.44 -11.27
N ARG A 61 -5.44 -2.56 -11.53
CA ARG A 61 -6.63 -2.92 -12.31
C ARG A 61 -6.33 -3.15 -13.79
N GLN A 62 -5.35 -2.44 -14.35
CA GLN A 62 -4.95 -2.59 -15.75
C GLN A 62 -4.03 -3.79 -15.99
N ALA A 63 -3.36 -4.28 -14.95
CA ALA A 63 -2.48 -5.43 -15.05
C ALA A 63 -3.27 -6.70 -15.43
N VAL A 64 -2.96 -7.24 -16.61
CA VAL A 64 -3.55 -8.49 -17.12
C VAL A 64 -3.34 -9.61 -16.11
N GLY A 65 -4.36 -10.45 -15.89
CA GLY A 65 -4.27 -11.59 -14.99
C GLY A 65 -4.35 -11.25 -13.48
N CYS A 66 -4.75 -10.02 -13.12
CA CYS A 66 -5.03 -9.69 -11.71
C CYS A 66 -6.36 -10.36 -11.28
N VAL A 67 -6.33 -11.67 -11.05
CA VAL A 67 -7.46 -12.41 -10.51
C VAL A 67 -7.55 -12.09 -9.03
N GLY A 68 -8.39 -11.10 -8.69
CA GLY A 68 -8.70 -10.79 -7.29
C GLY A 68 -9.40 -11.93 -6.55
N VAL A 69 -9.61 -11.74 -5.26
CA VAL A 69 -10.35 -12.67 -4.40
C VAL A 69 -11.83 -12.34 -4.45
N ARG A 70 -12.68 -13.37 -4.52
CA ARG A 70 -14.13 -13.26 -4.36
C ARG A 70 -14.55 -13.85 -3.03
N ILE A 71 -15.38 -13.11 -2.28
CA ILE A 71 -15.90 -13.55 -0.98
C ILE A 71 -17.09 -14.52 -1.12
N ALA A 72 -17.79 -14.49 -2.25
CA ALA A 72 -18.94 -15.34 -2.53
C ALA A 72 -19.10 -15.54 -4.05
N ARG A 73 -19.88 -16.55 -4.44
CA ARG A 73 -20.29 -16.72 -5.85
C ARG A 73 -21.10 -15.48 -6.29
N GLY A 74 -20.74 -14.88 -7.42
CA GLY A 74 -21.36 -13.66 -7.94
C GLY A 74 -20.89 -12.35 -7.31
N ALA A 75 -20.06 -12.39 -6.25
CA ALA A 75 -19.49 -11.17 -5.68
C ALA A 75 -18.43 -10.54 -6.61
N PRO A 76 -18.24 -9.21 -6.56
CA PRO A 76 -17.14 -8.55 -7.25
C PRO A 76 -15.79 -9.12 -6.78
N SER A 77 -14.85 -9.18 -7.70
CA SER A 77 -13.48 -9.61 -7.40
C SER A 77 -12.67 -8.44 -6.86
N VAL A 78 -11.99 -8.63 -5.73
CA VAL A 78 -11.15 -7.62 -5.07
C VAL A 78 -9.68 -7.98 -5.28
N SER A 79 -8.95 -7.18 -6.05
CA SER A 79 -7.52 -7.41 -6.30
C SER A 79 -6.59 -6.73 -5.29
N HIS A 80 -7.07 -5.71 -4.59
CA HIS A 80 -6.29 -5.00 -3.58
C HIS A 80 -7.21 -4.25 -2.60
N LEU A 81 -6.68 -3.96 -1.41
CA LEU A 81 -7.29 -3.11 -0.39
C LEU A 81 -6.23 -2.13 0.08
N PHE A 82 -6.55 -0.84 0.09
CA PHE A 82 -5.66 0.21 0.56
C PHE A 82 -6.30 0.96 1.72
N PHE A 83 -5.50 1.27 2.73
CA PHE A 83 -5.88 2.15 3.82
C PHE A 83 -4.66 2.92 4.31
N ALA A 84 -4.62 4.22 4.02
CA ALA A 84 -3.40 5.00 4.21
C ALA A 84 -2.20 4.24 3.60
N ASP A 85 -1.07 4.18 4.30
CA ASP A 85 0.15 3.49 3.87
C ASP A 85 0.06 1.95 3.89
N ASP A 86 -0.97 1.38 4.52
CA ASP A 86 -1.18 -0.07 4.54
C ASP A 86 -1.85 -0.55 3.24
N SER A 87 -1.21 -1.51 2.57
CA SER A 87 -1.68 -2.06 1.29
C SER A 87 -1.71 -3.58 1.31
N LEU A 88 -2.87 -4.16 0.96
CA LEU A 88 -3.01 -5.57 0.66
C LEU A 88 -3.19 -5.75 -0.85
N ILE A 89 -2.38 -6.62 -1.44
CA ILE A 89 -2.45 -6.97 -2.85
C ILE A 89 -2.71 -8.47 -2.98
N PHE A 90 -3.74 -8.83 -3.72
CA PHE A 90 -4.12 -10.22 -3.99
C PHE A 90 -3.68 -10.62 -5.40
N ARG A 91 -2.86 -11.66 -5.48
CA ARG A 91 -2.35 -12.22 -6.73
C ARG A 91 -2.19 -13.73 -6.62
N GLU A 92 -2.20 -14.40 -7.76
CA GLU A 92 -1.85 -15.81 -7.87
C GLU A 92 -0.41 -16.08 -7.39
N THR A 93 -0.18 -17.26 -6.81
CA THR A 93 1.16 -17.69 -6.39
C THR A 93 1.92 -18.27 -7.59
N SER A 94 2.51 -17.40 -8.40
CA SER A 94 3.33 -17.78 -9.56
C SER A 94 4.50 -16.80 -9.74
N ALA A 95 5.58 -17.25 -10.39
CA ALA A 95 6.70 -16.37 -10.73
C ALA A 95 6.25 -15.19 -11.62
N TYR A 96 5.32 -15.45 -12.56
CA TYR A 96 4.70 -14.42 -13.39
C TYR A 96 3.95 -13.38 -12.55
N GLY A 97 3.08 -13.83 -11.64
CA GLY A 97 2.31 -12.94 -10.76
C GLY A 97 3.21 -12.07 -9.88
N ALA A 98 4.29 -12.64 -9.34
CA ALA A 98 5.30 -11.90 -8.57
C ALA A 98 6.03 -10.85 -9.42
N GLY A 99 6.44 -11.22 -10.64
CA GLY A 99 7.10 -10.30 -11.56
C GLY A 99 6.23 -9.10 -11.91
N VAL A 100 4.95 -9.34 -12.19
CA VAL A 100 3.97 -8.27 -12.45
C VAL A 100 3.84 -7.33 -11.25
N VAL A 101 3.75 -7.86 -10.02
CA VAL A 101 3.67 -7.01 -8.82
C VAL A 101 4.93 -6.17 -8.65
N GLN A 102 6.12 -6.76 -8.84
CA GLN A 102 7.39 -6.04 -8.76
C GLN A 102 7.48 -4.91 -9.80
N GLU A 103 7.07 -5.17 -11.04
CA GLU A 103 7.07 -4.18 -12.11
C GLU A 103 6.11 -3.02 -11.78
N LEU A 104 4.87 -3.33 -11.37
CA LEU A 104 3.88 -2.30 -11.01
C LEU A 104 4.35 -1.43 -9.85
N LEU A 105 4.95 -2.02 -8.82
CA LEU A 105 5.52 -1.27 -7.70
C LEU A 105 6.69 -0.38 -8.14
N SER A 106 7.50 -0.85 -9.09
CA SER A 106 8.61 -0.08 -9.66
C SER A 106 8.12 1.10 -10.50
N VAL A 107 7.11 0.89 -11.35
CA VAL A 107 6.45 1.95 -12.11
C VAL A 107 5.82 2.97 -11.15
N TYR A 108 5.08 2.49 -10.15
CA TYR A 108 4.47 3.37 -9.15
C TYR A 108 5.52 4.20 -8.40
N ALA A 109 6.62 3.59 -7.97
CA ALA A 109 7.70 4.29 -7.28
C ALA A 109 8.37 5.35 -8.15
N SER A 110 8.61 5.07 -9.44
CA SER A 110 9.20 6.04 -10.36
C SER A 110 8.27 7.22 -10.68
N CYS A 111 6.95 7.00 -10.74
CA CYS A 111 5.98 8.06 -10.97
C CYS A 111 5.66 8.90 -9.72
N SER A 112 5.55 8.26 -8.55
CA SER A 112 5.08 8.92 -7.31
C SER A 112 6.21 9.36 -6.37
N GLY A 113 7.40 8.76 -6.50
CA GLY A 113 8.48 8.91 -5.53
C GLY A 113 8.26 8.17 -4.20
N GLN A 114 7.15 7.43 -4.04
CA GLN A 114 6.90 6.60 -2.87
C GLN A 114 7.65 5.27 -2.97
N LEU A 115 8.26 4.83 -1.87
CA LEU A 115 9.02 3.59 -1.82
C LEU A 115 8.30 2.56 -0.95
N VAL A 116 8.36 1.30 -1.38
CA VAL A 116 7.86 0.16 -0.60
C VAL A 116 8.84 -0.15 0.52
N ASN A 117 8.33 -0.30 1.74
CA ASN A 117 9.11 -0.80 2.85
C ASN A 117 9.08 -2.33 2.84
N PHE A 118 10.08 -2.96 2.21
CA PHE A 118 10.18 -4.41 2.12
C PHE A 118 10.39 -5.09 3.48
N ASP A 119 10.99 -4.41 4.46
CA ASP A 119 11.20 -4.93 5.82
C ASP A 119 9.89 -5.02 6.62
N LYS A 120 8.93 -4.15 6.31
CA LYS A 120 7.57 -4.17 6.90
C LYS A 120 6.54 -4.89 6.02
N SER A 121 6.97 -5.38 4.86
CA SER A 121 6.10 -6.14 3.97
C SER A 121 6.18 -7.62 4.30
N ALA A 122 5.06 -8.32 4.12
CA ALA A 122 5.00 -9.77 4.28
C ALA A 122 4.20 -10.40 3.16
N ILE A 123 4.56 -11.64 2.81
CA ILE A 123 3.80 -12.45 1.86
C ILE A 123 3.07 -13.57 2.59
N PHE A 124 1.79 -13.73 2.25
CA PHE A 124 0.94 -14.83 2.70
C PHE A 124 0.56 -15.71 1.51
N PHE A 125 0.65 -17.02 1.70
CA PHE A 125 0.33 -18.00 0.66
C PHE A 125 -0.94 -18.76 1.02
N SER A 126 -1.72 -19.11 0.00
CA SER A 126 -2.84 -20.04 0.16
C SER A 126 -2.31 -21.44 0.51
N GLY A 127 -3.11 -22.24 1.22
CA GLY A 127 -2.75 -23.62 1.56
C GLY A 127 -2.52 -24.52 0.34
N ASN A 128 -3.00 -24.13 -0.84
CA ASN A 128 -2.92 -24.90 -2.07
C ASN A 128 -1.72 -24.51 -2.95
N SER A 129 -0.89 -23.56 -2.52
CA SER A 129 0.27 -23.12 -3.30
C SER A 129 1.41 -24.13 -3.18
N GLY A 130 2.00 -24.56 -4.30
CA GLY A 130 3.18 -25.43 -4.32
C GLY A 130 4.44 -24.73 -3.79
N ASP A 131 5.34 -25.48 -3.17
CA ASP A 131 6.49 -24.90 -2.46
C ASP A 131 7.50 -24.22 -3.41
N ASP A 132 7.69 -24.75 -4.61
CA ASP A 132 8.53 -24.12 -5.65
C ASP A 132 8.01 -22.73 -6.02
N ASN A 133 6.69 -22.60 -6.25
CA ASN A 133 6.06 -21.32 -6.54
C ASN A 133 6.18 -20.34 -5.37
N LYS A 134 6.10 -20.82 -4.11
CA LYS A 134 6.31 -19.96 -2.94
C LYS A 134 7.75 -19.45 -2.87
N ALA A 135 8.72 -20.30 -3.16
CA ALA A 135 10.13 -19.94 -3.18
C ALA A 135 10.42 -18.90 -4.26
N ASP A 136 9.88 -19.09 -5.46
CA ASP A 136 10.01 -18.12 -6.55
C ASP A 136 9.40 -16.76 -6.22
N VAL A 137 8.19 -16.73 -5.66
CA VAL A 137 7.54 -15.47 -5.29
C VAL A 137 8.35 -14.71 -4.24
N ARG A 138 8.92 -15.40 -3.24
CA ARG A 138 9.80 -14.76 -2.24
C ARG A 138 11.06 -14.20 -2.86
N ARG A 139 11.71 -14.98 -3.73
CA ARG A 139 12.94 -14.60 -4.40
C ARG A 139 12.74 -13.38 -5.30
N ILE A 140 11.64 -13.35 -6.06
CA ILE A 140 11.32 -12.26 -6.99
C ILE A 140 10.98 -10.99 -6.23
N LEU A 141 10.09 -11.06 -5.23
CA LEU A 141 9.65 -9.88 -4.49
C LEU A 141 10.68 -9.40 -3.45
N GLY A 142 11.60 -10.26 -3.02
CA GLY A 142 12.57 -9.93 -1.96
C GLY A 142 11.95 -9.75 -0.58
N ILE A 143 10.77 -10.33 -0.34
CA ILE A 143 9.99 -10.17 0.90
C ILE A 143 10.02 -11.47 1.70
N SER A 144 10.15 -11.36 3.01
CA SER A 144 10.09 -12.50 3.93
C SER A 144 8.65 -13.05 4.05
N GLN A 145 8.52 -14.36 4.31
CA GLN A 145 7.20 -14.92 4.61
C GLN A 145 6.78 -14.49 6.03
N GLY A 146 5.60 -13.92 6.18
CA GLY A 146 5.02 -13.65 7.50
C GLY A 146 4.69 -14.97 8.22
N PHE A 147 5.23 -15.17 9.42
CA PHE A 147 5.04 -16.40 10.22
C PHE A 147 3.88 -16.31 11.23
N ASN A 148 3.32 -15.12 11.45
CA ASN A 148 2.20 -14.87 12.37
C ASN A 148 1.01 -14.26 11.62
N PRO A 149 -0.23 -14.35 12.14
CA PRO A 149 -1.35 -13.61 11.57
C PRO A 149 -1.08 -12.12 11.82
N GLU A 150 -0.39 -11.48 10.88
CA GLU A 150 -0.31 -10.03 10.84
C GLU A 150 -1.73 -9.48 10.76
N LYS A 151 -1.91 -8.36 11.44
CA LYS A 151 -3.17 -7.66 11.48
C LYS A 151 -3.16 -6.60 10.38
N TYR A 152 -4.19 -6.59 9.56
CA TYR A 152 -4.50 -5.46 8.71
C TYR A 152 -5.63 -4.68 9.38
N LEU A 153 -5.37 -3.42 9.74
CA LEU A 153 -6.31 -2.57 10.47
C LEU A 153 -6.83 -3.21 11.77
N GLY A 154 -5.94 -3.87 12.51
CA GLY A 154 -6.30 -4.56 13.75
C GLY A 154 -6.98 -5.93 13.56
N LEU A 155 -7.32 -6.31 12.31
CA LEU A 155 -7.98 -7.57 11.98
C LEU A 155 -6.99 -8.62 11.47
N PRO A 156 -7.07 -9.88 11.92
CA PRO A 156 -6.18 -10.93 11.43
C PRO A 156 -6.39 -11.17 9.93
N ILE A 157 -5.30 -11.12 9.15
CA ILE A 157 -5.33 -11.39 7.70
C ILE A 157 -5.65 -12.86 7.42
N ILE A 158 -5.17 -13.78 8.28
CA ILE A 158 -5.45 -15.21 8.19
C ILE A 158 -6.27 -15.65 9.39
N VAL A 159 -7.51 -16.10 9.14
CA VAL A 159 -8.37 -16.71 10.15
C VAL A 159 -8.32 -18.23 9.98
N GLY A 160 -7.65 -18.90 10.91
CA GLY A 160 -7.64 -20.38 10.97
C GLY A 160 -9.01 -20.97 11.34
N ARG A 161 -9.08 -22.30 11.46
CA ARG A 161 -10.34 -23.02 11.78
C ARG A 161 -11.02 -22.53 13.07
N ASN A 162 -10.25 -22.04 14.04
CA ASN A 162 -10.79 -21.47 15.27
C ASN A 162 -10.99 -19.95 15.16
N ARG A 163 -12.16 -19.55 14.65
CA ARG A 163 -12.56 -18.14 14.50
C ARG A 163 -12.54 -17.39 15.84
N LYS A 164 -12.98 -18.01 16.95
CA LYS A 164 -13.01 -17.35 18.27
C LYS A 164 -11.62 -16.90 18.73
N LYS A 165 -10.59 -17.72 18.49
CA LYS A 165 -9.20 -17.39 18.85
C LYS A 165 -8.63 -16.25 18.00
N ALA A 166 -9.01 -16.17 16.72
CA ALA A 166 -8.54 -15.11 15.81
C ALA A 166 -9.08 -13.72 16.20
N PHE A 167 -10.27 -13.63 16.79
CA PHE A 167 -10.93 -12.37 17.16
C PHE A 167 -10.92 -12.06 18.67
N TYR A 168 -10.25 -12.87 19.50
CA TYR A 168 -10.31 -12.76 20.97
C TYR A 168 -9.74 -11.45 21.53
N GLY A 169 -8.84 -10.77 20.80
CA GLY A 169 -8.19 -9.52 21.22
C GLY A 169 -8.54 -8.30 20.36
N ILE A 170 -9.75 -8.28 19.79
CA ILE A 170 -10.30 -7.11 19.10
C ILE A 170 -11.39 -6.56 20.01
N GLU A 171 -11.07 -5.53 20.80
CA GLU A 171 -12.05 -4.85 21.66
C GLU A 171 -13.04 -4.03 20.80
N ARG A 172 -14.28 -3.91 21.29
CA ARG A 172 -15.41 -3.26 20.61
C ARG A 172 -15.36 -1.74 20.69
#